data_AF-A0A0C3DX59-F1
#
_entry.id   AF-A0A0C3DX59-F1
#
_cell.length_a   1.000
_cell.length_b   1.000
_cell.length_c   1.000
_cell.angle_alpha   90.00
_cell.angle_beta   90.00
_cell.angle_gamma   90.00
#
_symmetry.space_group_name_H-M   'P 1'
#
loop_
_entity.id
_entity.type
_entity.pdbx_description
1 polymer ?
#
loop_
_entity_poly.entity_id
_entity_poly.type
_entity_poly.pdbx_seq_one_letter_code
_entity_poly.pdbx_strand_id
1 'polypeptide(L)'
;MGGPNLEVFKFGLYLFVPVFALLHFGDPQWYHNHVRPYKEQLFPHGDRTNMQLPTDQASVKSELARIKAEKLARKLEQKRAAEESQVPQPAEVPTQAPRGWFRSWW
;
A
#
# COMPACT_ATOMS: atom_id res chain seq x y z
N MET A 1 46.63 8.12 -25.29
CA MET A 1 46.73 7.83 -23.84
C MET A 1 47.09 9.15 -23.16
N GLY A 2 46.14 9.85 -22.55
CA GLY A 2 46.23 11.28 -22.19
C GLY A 2 47.13 11.68 -21.01
N GLY A 3 48.18 10.89 -20.71
CA GLY A 3 49.19 11.19 -19.70
C GLY A 3 48.66 11.36 -18.26
N PRO A 4 49.57 11.64 -17.30
CA PRO A 4 49.24 11.78 -15.88
C PRO A 4 48.19 12.86 -15.57
N ASN A 5 48.12 13.92 -16.38
CA ASN A 5 47.15 15.01 -16.19
C ASN A 5 45.69 14.53 -16.35
N LEU A 6 45.44 13.56 -17.22
CA LEU A 6 44.10 13.01 -17.41
C LEU A 6 43.66 12.14 -16.23
N GLU A 7 44.62 11.50 -15.55
CA GLU A 7 44.35 10.70 -14.35
C GLU A 7 43.97 11.59 -13.17
N VAL A 8 44.67 12.71 -12.98
CA VAL A 8 44.34 13.71 -11.93
C VAL A 8 42.96 14.31 -12.16
N PHE A 9 42.59 14.62 -13.41
CA PHE A 9 41.26 15.14 -13.74
C PHE A 9 40.16 14.14 -13.41
N LYS A 10 40.32 12.87 -13.83
CA LYS A 10 39.34 11.80 -13.53
C LYS A 10 39.20 11.57 -12.03
N PHE A 11 40.32 11.54 -11.32
CA PHE A 11 40.34 11.41 -9.87
C PHE A 11 39.60 12.56 -9.19
N GLY A 12 39.88 13.80 -9.60
CA GLY A 12 39.16 14.98 -9.12
C GLY A 12 37.66 14.89 -9.38
N LEU A 13 37.25 14.44 -10.57
CA LEU A 13 35.82 14.25 -10.90
C LEU A 13 35.18 13.15 -10.05
N TYR A 14 35.85 12.02 -9.85
CA TYR A 14 35.36 10.92 -9.02
C TYR A 14 35.19 11.29 -7.55
N LEU A 15 35.99 12.24 -7.04
CA LEU A 15 35.81 12.80 -5.70
C LEU A 15 34.76 13.91 -5.67
N PHE A 16 34.75 14.79 -6.67
CA PHE A 16 33.85 15.93 -6.72
C PHE A 16 32.39 15.51 -6.77
N VAL A 17 32.04 14.56 -7.64
CA VAL A 17 30.63 14.12 -7.82
C VAL A 17 30.00 13.63 -6.51
N PRO A 18 30.58 12.66 -5.77
CA PRO A 18 29.98 12.18 -4.52
C PRO A 18 30.00 13.24 -3.42
N VAL A 19 31.06 14.05 -3.31
CA VAL A 19 31.14 15.12 -2.31
C VAL A 19 30.07 16.18 -2.56
N PHE A 20 29.91 16.60 -3.82
CA PHE A 20 28.88 17.54 -4.22
C PHE A 20 27.48 16.98 -3.97
N ALA A 21 27.24 15.71 -4.31
CA ALA A 21 25.96 15.06 -4.04
C ALA A 21 25.65 15.03 -2.54
N LEU A 22 26.62 14.73 -1.68
CA LEU A 22 26.45 14.75 -0.23
C LEU A 22 26.12 16.15 0.30
N LEU A 23 26.76 17.20 -0.23
CA LEU A 23 26.45 18.58 0.17
C LEU A 23 25.07 19.03 -0.30
N HIS A 24 24.69 18.67 -1.53
CA HIS A 24 23.40 19.07 -2.09
C HIS A 24 22.23 18.33 -1.42
N PHE A 25 22.33 17.01 -1.30
CA PHE A 25 21.27 16.18 -0.72
C PHE A 25 21.31 16.11 0.81
N GLY A 26 22.44 16.48 1.43
CA GLY A 26 22.60 16.54 2.88
C GLY A 26 22.08 17.83 3.52
N ASP A 27 21.72 18.85 2.73
CA ASP A 27 21.10 20.06 3.24
C ASP A 27 19.73 19.72 3.87
N PRO A 28 19.53 20.01 5.16
CA PRO A 28 18.24 19.83 5.82
C PRO A 28 17.10 20.52 5.06
N GLN A 29 17.33 21.72 4.53
CA GLN A 29 16.30 22.48 3.83
C GLN A 29 15.88 21.79 2.53
N TRP A 30 16.84 21.24 1.77
CA TRP A 30 16.54 20.45 0.57
C TRP A 30 15.63 19.26 0.89
N TYR A 31 15.96 18.51 1.95
CA TYR A 31 15.15 17.37 2.41
C TYR A 31 13.72 17.78 2.79
N HIS A 32 13.57 18.87 3.54
CA HIS A 32 12.26 19.39 3.95
C HIS A 32 11.41 19.83 2.76
N ASN A 33 12.01 20.40 1.73
CA ASN A 33 11.27 20.95 0.59
C ASN A 33 11.00 19.91 -0.51
N HIS A 34 11.86 18.91 -0.69
CA HIS A 34 11.76 17.96 -1.80
C HIS A 34 11.30 16.57 -1.37
N VAL A 35 11.76 16.07 -0.21
CA VAL A 35 11.48 14.68 0.22
C VAL A 35 10.23 14.60 1.09
N ARG A 36 10.08 15.50 2.06
CA ARG A 36 8.91 15.46 2.97
C ARG A 36 7.56 15.60 2.26
N PRO A 37 7.36 16.49 1.27
CA PRO A 37 6.05 16.62 0.62
C PRO A 37 5.66 15.34 -0.12
N TYR A 38 6.63 14.59 -0.64
CA TYR A 38 6.38 13.33 -1.35
C TYR A 38 5.77 12.26 -0.44
N LYS A 39 6.04 12.31 0.87
CA LYS A 39 5.40 11.43 1.86
C LYS A 39 3.88 11.58 1.83
N GLU A 40 3.37 12.79 1.62
CA GLU A 40 1.93 13.06 1.63
C GLU A 40 1.23 12.61 0.34
N GLN A 41 1.98 12.50 -0.76
CA GLN A 41 1.47 11.96 -2.02
C GLN A 41 1.50 10.42 -2.05
N LEU A 42 2.53 9.82 -1.46
CA LEU A 42 2.74 8.38 -1.52
C LEU A 42 1.88 7.61 -0.49
N PHE A 43 1.69 8.19 0.69
CA PHE A 43 0.89 7.58 1.75
C PHE A 43 -0.50 8.24 1.83
N PRO A 44 -1.57 7.47 2.09
CA PRO A 44 -2.87 8.06 2.39
C PRO A 44 -2.74 9.08 3.52
N HIS A 45 -3.37 10.25 3.38
CA HIS A 45 -3.39 11.27 4.44
C HIS A 45 -3.76 10.66 5.80
N GLY A 46 -3.15 11.17 6.87
CA GLY A 46 -3.26 10.60 8.23
C GLY A 46 -4.71 10.35 8.68
N ASP A 47 -5.67 11.14 8.19
CA ASP A 47 -7.10 10.99 8.45
C ASP A 47 -7.72 9.69 7.91
N ARG A 48 -7.09 9.05 6.91
CA ARG A 48 -7.53 7.79 6.30
C ARG A 48 -6.91 6.56 6.97
N THR A 49 -5.91 6.76 7.83
CA THR A 49 -5.23 5.69 8.55
C THR A 49 -5.61 5.74 10.02
N ASN A 50 -5.83 4.57 10.64
CA ASN A 50 -6.05 4.50 12.09
C ASN A 50 -4.74 4.90 12.81
N MET A 51 -4.57 6.19 13.09
CA MET A 51 -3.36 6.76 13.68
C MET A 51 -3.20 6.38 15.15
N GLN A 52 -4.30 6.07 15.84
CA GLN A 52 -4.30 5.66 17.25
C GLN A 52 -4.25 4.14 17.35
N LEU A 53 -3.05 3.60 17.22
CA LEU A 53 -2.81 2.18 17.49
C LEU A 53 -2.66 1.96 19.00
N PRO A 54 -3.42 1.02 19.58
CA PRO A 54 -3.24 0.65 20.98
C PRO A 54 -1.82 0.12 21.19
N THR A 55 -1.04 0.79 22.04
CA THR A 55 0.35 0.40 22.33
C THR A 55 0.44 -0.54 23.54
N ASP A 56 -0.56 -0.52 24.42
CA ASP A 56 -0.62 -1.38 25.60
C ASP A 56 -1.33 -2.72 25.33
N GLN A 57 -0.84 -3.81 25.93
CA GLN A 57 -1.38 -5.15 25.68
C GLN A 57 -2.85 -5.31 26.07
N ALA A 58 -3.32 -4.65 27.14
CA ALA A 58 -4.72 -4.75 27.54
C ALA A 58 -5.60 -4.07 26.47
N SER A 59 -5.20 -2.89 26.01
CA SER A 59 -5.89 -2.13 24.95
C SER A 59 -5.91 -2.86 23.60
N VAL A 60 -4.84 -3.59 23.26
CA VAL A 60 -4.80 -4.43 22.06
C VAL A 60 -5.81 -5.56 22.14
N LYS A 61 -5.89 -6.26 23.28
CA LYS A 61 -6.83 -7.38 23.47
C LYS A 61 -8.28 -6.92 23.40
N SER A 62 -8.61 -5.76 23.97
CA SER A 62 -9.96 -5.19 23.92
C SER A 62 -10.37 -4.79 22.50
N GLU A 63 -9.50 -4.10 21.75
CA GLU A 63 -9.78 -3.76 20.36
C GLU A 63 -9.91 -5.01 19.47
N LEU A 64 -9.08 -6.02 19.70
CA LEU A 64 -9.15 -7.27 18.95
C LEU A 64 -10.45 -8.04 19.24
N ALA A 65 -10.92 -8.05 20.49
CA ALA A 65 -12.22 -8.60 20.85
C ALA A 65 -13.37 -7.85 20.14
N ARG A 66 -13.32 -6.51 20.10
CA ARG A 66 -14.30 -5.68 19.38
C ARG A 66 -14.35 -6.04 17.88
N ILE A 67 -13.19 -6.11 17.22
CA ILE A 67 -13.09 -6.45 15.79
C ILE A 67 -13.61 -7.87 15.52
N LYS A 68 -13.33 -8.83 16.42
CA LYS A 68 -13.85 -10.20 16.28
C LYS A 68 -15.37 -10.25 16.38
N ALA A 69 -15.96 -9.53 17.33
CA ALA A 69 -17.41 -9.47 17.48
C ALA A 69 -18.08 -8.84 16.24
N GLU A 70 -17.53 -7.75 15.72
CA GLU A 70 -18.03 -7.07 14.52
C GLU A 70 -17.97 -7.99 13.28
N LYS A 71 -16.87 -8.73 13.10
CA LYS A 71 -16.74 -9.71 12.01
C LYS A 71 -17.73 -10.87 12.13
N LEU A 72 -17.99 -11.35 13.34
CA LEU A 72 -18.97 -12.41 13.56
C LEU A 72 -20.39 -11.93 13.24
N ALA A 73 -20.75 -10.73 13.68
CA ALA A 73 -22.06 -10.13 13.38
C ALA A 73 -22.27 -9.99 11.86
N ARG A 74 -21.31 -9.39 11.16
CA ARG A 74 -21.37 -9.24 9.70
C ARG A 74 -21.49 -10.59 8.97
N LYS A 75 -20.80 -11.63 9.45
CA LYS A 75 -20.88 -12.98 8.87
C LYS A 75 -22.27 -13.61 9.07
N LEU A 76 -22.90 -13.37 10.22
CA LEU A 76 -24.26 -13.87 10.49
C LEU A 76 -25.29 -13.15 9.61
N GLU A 77 -25.17 -11.83 9.45
CA GLU A 77 -26.03 -11.04 8.55
C GLU A 77 -25.92 -11.53 7.10
N GLN A 78 -24.69 -11.75 6.60
CA GLN A 78 -24.47 -12.30 5.26
C GLN A 78 -25.08 -13.69 5.08
N LYS A 79 -25.00 -14.55 6.10
CA LYS A 79 -25.62 -15.88 6.06
C LYS A 79 -27.15 -15.81 6.02
N ARG A 80 -27.75 -14.94 6.83
CA ARG A 80 -29.21 -14.73 6.84
C ARG A 80 -29.73 -14.17 5.51
N ALA A 81 -29.02 -13.20 4.94
CA ALA A 81 -29.37 -12.66 3.63
C ALA A 81 -29.24 -13.70 2.51
N ALA A 82 -28.26 -14.61 2.60
CA ALA A 82 -28.11 -15.72 1.67
C ALA A 82 -29.23 -16.78 1.83
N GLU A 83 -29.65 -17.08 3.06
CA GLU A 83 -30.76 -18.00 3.36
C GLU A 83 -32.12 -17.43 2.90
N GLU A 84 -32.38 -16.12 3.08
CA GLU A 84 -33.59 -15.46 2.56
C GLU A 84 -33.64 -15.41 1.03
N SER A 85 -32.48 -15.34 0.38
CA SER A 85 -32.37 -15.42 -1.09
C SER A 85 -32.56 -16.86 -1.63
N GLN A 86 -32.67 -17.86 -0.74
CA GLN A 86 -32.72 -19.29 -1.10
C GLN A 86 -34.11 -19.93 -0.86
N VAL A 87 -35.15 -19.13 -0.63
CA VAL A 87 -36.56 -19.59 -0.62
C VAL A 87 -37.00 -19.92 -2.06
N PRO A 88 -37.56 -21.12 -2.33
CA PRO A 88 -37.59 -21.70 -3.67
C PRO A 88 -38.71 -21.14 -4.56
N GLN A 89 -38.35 -20.64 -5.74
CA GLN A 89 -39.27 -20.60 -6.89
C GLN A 89 -39.25 -21.97 -7.57
N PRO A 90 -40.40 -22.59 -7.88
CA PRO A 90 -40.44 -23.87 -8.57
C PRO A 90 -40.14 -23.66 -10.06
N ALA A 91 -39.22 -24.50 -10.56
CA ALA A 91 -39.07 -24.98 -11.92
C ALA A 91 -39.28 -23.99 -13.09
N GLU A 92 -38.16 -23.51 -13.64
CA GLU A 92 -38.00 -23.39 -15.10
C GLU A 92 -36.51 -23.53 -15.44
N VAL A 93 -36.17 -24.60 -16.16
CA VAL A 93 -34.82 -24.87 -16.65
C VAL A 93 -34.73 -24.37 -18.09
N PRO A 94 -33.90 -23.36 -18.38
CA PRO A 94 -33.24 -23.29 -19.66
C PRO A 94 -31.74 -23.50 -19.47
N THR A 95 -31.25 -24.61 -20.01
CA THR A 95 -29.84 -24.91 -20.20
C THR A 95 -29.18 -23.80 -21.03
N GLN A 96 -28.50 -22.86 -20.37
CA GLN A 96 -27.55 -21.97 -21.03
C GLN A 96 -26.14 -22.25 -20.49
N ALA A 97 -25.29 -22.73 -21.38
CA ALA A 97 -23.88 -23.01 -21.11
C ALA A 97 -23.12 -21.73 -20.74
N PRO A 98 -22.24 -21.74 -19.72
CA PRO A 98 -21.46 -20.57 -19.36
C PRO A 98 -20.45 -20.28 -20.48
N ARG A 99 -20.70 -19.21 -21.26
CA ARG A 99 -19.70 -18.68 -22.19
C ARG A 99 -18.53 -18.17 -21.37
N GLY A 100 -17.46 -18.96 -21.37
CA GLY A 100 -16.27 -18.78 -20.56
C GLY A 100 -15.61 -17.42 -20.77
N TRP A 101 -15.48 -16.70 -19.67
CA TRP A 101 -14.63 -15.52 -19.45
C TRP A 101 -13.16 -15.74 -19.89
N PHE A 102 -12.73 -16.99 -20.04
CA PHE A 102 -11.38 -17.38 -20.45
C PHE A 102 -10.99 -17.07 -21.90
N ARG A 103 -11.91 -16.65 -22.79
CA ARG A 103 -11.56 -16.35 -24.21
C ARG A 103 -11.26 -14.88 -24.52
N SER A 104 -11.39 -13.96 -23.56
CA SER A 104 -11.13 -12.52 -23.79
C SER A 104 -9.78 -12.03 -23.26
N TRP A 105 -8.95 -12.93 -22.74
CA TRP A 105 -7.65 -12.62 -22.14
C TRP A 105 -6.53 -13.45 -22.77
N TRP A 106 -6.60 -13.61 -24.09
CA TRP A 106 -5.51 -14.02 -24.95
C TRP A 106 -5.70 -13.37 -26.32
#